data_AF-A0A382ZDQ4-F1
#
_entry.id   AF-A0A382ZDQ4-F1
#
_cell.length_a   1.000
_cell.length_b   1.000
_cell.length_c   1.000
_cell.angle_alpha   90.00
_cell.angle_beta   90.00
_cell.angle_gamma   90.00
#
_symmetry.space_group_name_H-M   'P 1'
#
loop_
_entity.id
_entity.type
_entity.pdbx_description
1 polymer ?
#
loop_
_entity_poly.entity_id
_entity_poly.type
_entity_poly.pdbx_seq_one_letter_code
_entity_poly.pdbx_strand_id
1 'polypeptide(L)'
;MKKIISLIVFIFVTSYAWGIGSNTSNANELHGLARNLLNWLDTNTTYNGKVPLPNIIVLPRDEIQKKWCSKFWRKCPKDNIIAFYRHKTKTLFILEYEKKISKEYYEIIILHELVHYLQDLDGQMYWKIFCLNKIETEAYKTEIKYIQSSSRNNA
;
A
#
# COMPACT_ATOMS: atom_id res chain seq x y z
N MET A 1 -9.70 36.06 57.63
CA MET A 1 -9.41 37.41 57.11
C MET A 1 -8.11 37.36 56.31
N LYS A 2 -8.12 37.83 55.04
CA LYS A 2 -7.00 38.44 54.28
C LYS A 2 -5.78 37.51 54.01
N LYS A 3 -5.30 37.22 52.79
CA LYS A 3 -5.27 37.94 51.50
C LYS A 3 -5.15 36.94 50.33
N ILE A 4 -5.88 37.23 49.26
CA ILE A 4 -5.66 36.74 47.90
C ILE A 4 -4.44 37.47 47.34
N ILE A 5 -3.46 36.75 46.81
CA ILE A 5 -2.46 37.29 45.88
C ILE A 5 -2.58 36.49 44.59
N SER A 6 -3.18 37.15 43.61
CA SER A 6 -3.20 36.79 42.21
C SER A 6 -1.77 36.75 41.68
N LEU A 7 -1.35 35.63 41.12
CA LEU A 7 -0.14 35.56 40.30
C LEU A 7 -0.52 34.91 38.97
N ILE A 8 -0.89 35.76 38.02
CA ILE A 8 -0.98 35.41 36.60
C ILE A 8 0.46 35.22 36.13
N VAL A 9 0.87 33.97 35.92
CA VAL A 9 2.12 33.66 35.23
C VAL A 9 1.77 33.44 33.76
N PHE A 10 2.01 34.45 32.94
CA PHE A 10 2.12 34.30 31.49
C PHE A 10 3.40 33.51 31.19
N ILE A 11 3.25 32.21 30.92
CA ILE A 11 4.32 31.43 30.29
C ILE A 11 4.12 31.55 28.78
N PHE A 12 4.77 32.56 28.19
CA PHE A 12 5.17 32.50 26.79
C PHE A 12 6.28 31.45 26.67
N VAL A 13 5.91 30.23 26.29
CA VAL A 13 6.89 29.33 25.66
C VAL A 13 6.53 29.26 24.19
N THR A 14 7.39 29.97 23.46
CA THR A 14 7.55 30.03 22.03
C THR A 14 7.31 28.69 21.34
N SER A 15 6.56 28.76 20.24
CA SER A 15 6.40 27.72 19.24
C SER A 15 7.75 27.08 18.87
N TYR A 16 8.04 25.92 19.43
CA TYR A 16 8.95 24.98 18.79
C TYR A 16 8.15 24.20 17.75
N ALA A 17 7.93 24.85 16.60
CA ALA A 17 7.64 24.15 15.37
C ALA A 17 8.94 23.43 14.96
N TRP A 18 9.11 22.19 15.40
CA TRP A 18 10.10 21.27 14.86
C TRP A 18 9.34 20.23 14.03
N GLY A 19 9.63 20.24 12.74
CA GLY A 19 8.92 19.48 11.72
C GLY A 19 8.88 17.99 11.98
N ILE A 20 7.66 17.47 12.09
CA ILE A 20 7.33 16.07 11.81
C ILE A 20 6.12 16.12 10.88
N GLY A 21 6.36 16.51 9.63
CA GLY A 21 5.31 16.77 8.65
C GLY A 21 5.71 16.28 7.27
N SER A 22 5.86 14.97 7.11
CA SER A 22 5.97 14.34 5.79
C SER A 22 5.63 12.84 5.75
N ASN A 23 5.57 12.15 6.89
CA ASN A 23 5.38 10.69 6.89
C ASN A 23 3.91 10.24 7.11
N THR A 24 3.09 11.04 7.80
CA THR A 24 1.71 10.67 8.15
C THR A 24 0.70 10.97 7.03
N SER A 25 0.90 12.03 6.24
CA SER A 25 0.04 12.37 5.09
C SER A 25 0.11 11.29 4.01
N ASN A 26 1.33 10.87 3.65
CA ASN A 26 1.57 9.87 2.62
C ASN A 26 1.04 8.49 3.04
N ALA A 27 1.18 8.12 4.32
CA ALA A 27 0.63 6.86 4.83
C ALA A 27 -0.91 6.85 4.76
N ASN A 28 -1.57 7.92 5.20
CA ASN A 28 -3.04 8.01 5.16
C ASN A 28 -3.59 7.99 3.74
N GLU A 29 -2.93 8.66 2.80
CA GLU A 29 -3.29 8.63 1.37
C GLU A 29 -3.19 7.23 0.79
N LEU A 30 -2.14 6.47 1.12
CA LEU A 30 -1.98 5.09 0.66
C LEU A 30 -3.02 4.14 1.26
N HIS A 31 -3.38 4.33 2.54
CA HIS A 31 -4.48 3.57 3.14
C HIS A 31 -5.81 3.88 2.47
N GLY A 32 -6.06 5.16 2.15
CA GLY A 32 -7.23 5.60 1.39
C GLY A 32 -7.27 4.98 -0.01
N LEU A 33 -6.15 5.02 -0.74
CA LEU A 33 -6.01 4.39 -2.05
C LEU A 33 -6.26 2.88 -1.98
N ALA A 34 -5.58 2.17 -1.08
CA ALA A 34 -5.75 0.73 -0.93
C ALA A 34 -7.19 0.34 -0.60
N ARG A 35 -7.87 1.13 0.24
CA ARG A 35 -9.30 0.94 0.53
C ARG A 35 -10.16 1.15 -0.71
N ASN A 36 -9.93 2.21 -1.48
CA ASN A 36 -10.68 2.48 -2.71
C ASN A 36 -10.49 1.35 -3.74
N LEU A 37 -9.27 0.83 -3.88
CA LEU A 37 -8.98 -0.29 -4.76
C LEU A 37 -9.65 -1.59 -4.29
N LEU A 38 -9.66 -1.89 -2.98
CA LEU A 38 -10.43 -3.01 -2.44
C LEU A 38 -11.93 -2.87 -2.71
N ASN A 39 -12.49 -1.66 -2.55
CA ASN A 39 -13.90 -1.42 -2.85
C ASN A 39 -14.20 -1.61 -4.35
N TRP A 40 -13.28 -1.19 -5.22
CA TRP A 40 -13.39 -1.44 -6.66
C TRP A 40 -13.37 -2.95 -6.95
N LEU A 41 -12.46 -3.71 -6.32
CA LEU A 41 -12.39 -5.17 -6.46
C LEU A 41 -13.69 -5.84 -6.00
N ASP A 42 -14.25 -5.42 -4.86
CA ASP A 42 -15.55 -5.89 -4.34
C ASP A 42 -16.68 -5.70 -5.34
N THR A 43 -16.70 -4.54 -5.99
CA THR A 43 -17.80 -4.15 -6.90
C THR A 43 -17.65 -4.78 -8.28
N ASN A 44 -16.41 -5.01 -8.74
CA ASN A 44 -16.11 -5.36 -10.12
C ASN A 44 -15.60 -6.78 -10.30
N THR A 45 -15.42 -7.56 -9.25
CA THR A 45 -14.88 -8.92 -9.33
C THR A 45 -15.65 -9.86 -8.41
N THR A 46 -15.20 -11.11 -8.29
CA THR A 46 -15.75 -12.07 -7.32
C THR A 46 -15.06 -12.00 -5.96
N TYR A 47 -14.01 -11.17 -5.81
CA TYR A 47 -13.30 -11.04 -4.54
C TYR A 47 -14.12 -10.23 -3.53
N ASN A 48 -14.05 -10.61 -2.25
CA ASN A 48 -14.62 -9.83 -1.16
C ASN A 48 -13.65 -8.71 -0.73
N GLY A 49 -13.93 -7.47 -1.11
CA GLY A 49 -13.10 -6.32 -0.74
C GLY A 49 -13.44 -5.73 0.65
N LYS A 50 -14.52 -6.21 1.29
CA LYS A 50 -14.93 -5.79 2.65
C LYS A 50 -14.13 -6.52 3.73
N VAL A 51 -12.81 -6.47 3.60
CA VAL A 51 -11.84 -7.05 4.52
C VAL A 51 -10.98 -5.95 5.16
N PRO A 52 -10.31 -6.23 6.30
CA PRO A 52 -9.29 -5.34 6.83
C PRO A 52 -8.21 -5.05 5.77
N LEU A 53 -7.59 -3.87 5.84
CA LEU A 53 -6.42 -3.60 5.00
C LEU A 53 -5.27 -4.53 5.41
N PRO A 54 -4.40 -4.95 4.46
CA PRO A 54 -3.12 -5.54 4.85
C PRO A 54 -2.31 -4.52 5.64
N ASN A 55 -1.29 -4.97 6.36
CA ASN A 55 -0.30 -4.05 6.92
C ASN A 55 0.42 -3.34 5.76
N ILE A 56 0.42 -2.01 5.72
CA ILE A 56 1.06 -1.24 4.64
C ILE A 56 2.37 -0.64 5.15
N ILE A 57 3.48 -0.97 4.50
CA ILE A 57 4.79 -0.42 4.81
C ILE A 57 5.36 0.26 3.57
N VAL A 58 5.62 1.56 3.69
CA VAL A 58 6.29 2.36 2.66
C VAL A 58 7.79 2.29 2.89
N LEU A 59 8.56 2.02 1.84
CA LEU A 59 10.01 1.87 1.90
C LEU A 59 10.69 2.67 0.78
N PRO A 60 11.88 3.22 1.03
CA PRO A 60 12.71 3.75 -0.04
C PRO A 60 13.19 2.62 -0.98
N ARG A 61 13.68 3.01 -2.15
CA ARG A 61 14.04 2.11 -3.26
C ARG A 61 15.03 1.00 -2.89
N ASP A 62 16.07 1.35 -2.16
CA ASP A 62 17.10 0.41 -1.72
C ASP A 62 16.54 -0.60 -0.70
N GLU A 63 15.69 -0.14 0.21
CA GLU A 63 15.08 -0.99 1.22
C GLU A 63 14.05 -1.97 0.65
N ILE A 64 13.17 -1.51 -0.25
CA ILE A 64 12.18 -2.40 -0.87
C ILE A 64 12.88 -3.47 -1.71
N GLN A 65 13.92 -3.09 -2.46
CA GLN A 65 14.74 -4.03 -3.23
C GLN A 65 15.39 -5.06 -2.30
N LYS A 66 16.01 -4.61 -1.20
CA LYS A 66 16.64 -5.50 -0.21
C LYS A 66 15.62 -6.45 0.43
N LYS A 67 14.42 -5.96 0.79
CA LYS A 67 13.35 -6.79 1.35
C LYS A 67 12.84 -7.83 0.36
N TRP A 68 12.74 -7.50 -0.92
CA TRP A 68 12.39 -8.44 -1.97
C TRP A 68 13.48 -9.51 -2.17
N CYS A 69 14.73 -9.09 -2.35
CA CYS A 69 15.83 -9.98 -2.71
C CYS A 69 16.28 -10.90 -1.57
N SER A 70 16.09 -10.50 -0.30
CA SER A 70 16.30 -11.39 0.86
C SER A 70 15.42 -12.64 0.88
N LYS A 71 14.33 -12.67 0.08
CA LYS A 71 13.37 -13.78 0.01
C LYS A 71 13.60 -14.70 -1.20
N PHE A 72 14.08 -14.18 -2.33
CA PHE A 72 14.21 -14.92 -3.59
C PHE A 72 15.68 -15.17 -3.96
N TRP A 73 16.22 -16.30 -3.48
CA TRP A 73 17.63 -16.71 -3.57
C TRP A 73 18.21 -16.92 -4.98
N ARG A 74 17.46 -16.69 -6.08
CA ARG A 74 17.92 -17.06 -7.43
C ARG A 74 17.91 -15.99 -8.52
N LYS A 75 17.44 -14.77 -8.25
CA LYS A 75 17.68 -13.56 -9.06
C LYS A 75 16.95 -12.41 -8.40
N CYS A 76 17.71 -11.51 -7.79
CA CYS A 76 17.23 -10.18 -7.47
C CYS A 76 16.90 -9.52 -8.82
N PRO A 77 15.63 -9.28 -9.19
CA PRO A 77 15.33 -8.64 -10.45
C PRO A 77 16.07 -7.29 -10.48
N LYS A 78 16.69 -6.97 -11.62
CA LYS A 78 17.29 -5.65 -11.83
C LYS A 78 16.21 -4.55 -11.92
N ASP A 79 14.95 -4.98 -12.00
CA ASP A 79 13.80 -4.14 -12.23
C ASP A 79 13.35 -3.44 -10.95
N ASN A 80 12.80 -2.25 -11.14
CA ASN A 80 12.35 -1.35 -10.09
C ASN A 80 11.09 -1.91 -9.41
N ILE A 81 11.25 -2.63 -8.30
CA ILE A 81 10.13 -3.10 -7.47
C ILE A 81 9.33 -1.89 -6.97
N ILE A 82 8.06 -1.80 -7.39
CA ILE A 82 7.14 -0.73 -6.98
C ILE A 82 6.31 -1.14 -5.77
N ALA A 83 5.79 -2.36 -5.76
CA ALA A 83 5.16 -2.93 -4.58
C ALA A 83 5.33 -4.44 -4.58
N PHE A 84 5.09 -5.06 -3.43
CA PHE A 84 4.84 -6.48 -3.36
C PHE A 84 4.08 -6.88 -2.09
N TYR A 85 3.27 -7.93 -2.21
CA TYR A 85 2.58 -8.55 -1.10
C TYR A 85 3.39 -9.69 -0.47
N ARG A 86 3.42 -9.72 0.87
CA ARG A 86 4.06 -10.77 1.66
C ARG A 86 3.02 -11.53 2.48
N HIS A 87 2.61 -12.68 1.94
CA HIS A 87 1.77 -13.69 2.57
C HIS A 87 2.04 -13.93 4.08
N LYS A 88 3.29 -14.27 4.44
CA LYS A 88 3.65 -14.66 5.81
C LYS A 88 3.31 -13.61 6.88
N THR A 89 3.35 -12.33 6.50
CA THR A 89 3.14 -11.21 7.42
C THR A 89 1.90 -10.39 7.05
N LYS A 90 1.13 -10.84 6.05
CA LYS A 90 -0.02 -10.10 5.48
C LYS A 90 0.32 -8.63 5.21
N THR A 91 1.52 -8.39 4.67
CA THR A 91 2.08 -7.04 4.51
C THR A 91 2.22 -6.67 3.05
N LEU A 92 1.68 -5.51 2.68
CA LEU A 92 1.91 -4.85 1.41
C LEU A 92 3.08 -3.87 1.57
N PHE A 93 4.20 -4.18 0.92
CA PHE A 93 5.35 -3.29 0.85
C PHE A 93 5.23 -2.42 -0.40
N ILE A 94 5.39 -1.11 -0.26
CA ILE A 94 5.24 -0.16 -1.36
C ILE A 94 6.45 0.76 -1.40
N LEU A 95 6.96 1.00 -2.60
CA LEU A 95 8.02 1.96 -2.87
C LEU A 95 7.49 3.36 -2.58
N GLU A 96 8.23 4.16 -1.83
CA GLU A 96 7.92 5.58 -1.66
C GLU A 96 7.72 6.27 -3.02
N TYR A 97 6.65 7.05 -3.16
CA TYR A 97 6.28 7.62 -4.46
C TYR A 97 7.42 8.49 -5.03
N GLU A 98 7.85 8.16 -6.24
CA GLU A 98 8.84 8.93 -6.98
C GLU A 98 8.18 9.58 -8.20
N LYS A 99 8.46 10.87 -8.44
CA LYS A 99 7.85 11.67 -9.52
C LYS A 99 7.95 11.06 -10.93
N LYS A 100 8.90 10.15 -11.15
CA LYS A 100 9.10 9.46 -12.44
C LYS A 100 8.12 8.31 -12.67
N ILE A 101 7.37 7.89 -11.65
CA ILE A 101 6.36 6.85 -11.71
C ILE A 101 5.01 7.55 -11.84
N SER A 102 4.23 7.23 -12.86
CA SER A 102 2.90 7.81 -12.99
C SER A 102 1.98 7.28 -11.89
N LYS A 103 1.03 8.11 -11.47
CA LYS A 103 0.05 7.73 -10.44
C LYS A 103 -0.74 6.50 -10.86
N GLU A 104 -1.17 6.44 -12.12
CA GLU A 104 -1.96 5.35 -12.67
C GLU A 104 -1.18 4.02 -12.61
N TYR A 105 0.09 4.03 -12.99
CA TYR A 105 0.91 2.83 -12.94
C TYR A 105 1.12 2.36 -11.50
N TYR A 106 1.32 3.29 -10.58
CA TYR A 106 1.44 3.00 -9.16
C TYR A 106 0.16 2.38 -8.57
N GLU A 107 -1.01 2.90 -8.93
CA GLU A 107 -2.32 2.35 -8.53
C GLU A 107 -2.55 0.94 -9.10
N ILE A 108 -2.22 0.71 -10.37
CA ILE A 108 -2.33 -0.59 -11.05
C ILE A 108 -1.52 -1.66 -10.32
N ILE A 109 -0.26 -1.34 -9.98
CA ILE A 109 0.60 -2.29 -9.26
C ILE A 109 0.07 -2.55 -7.85
N ILE A 110 -0.42 -1.55 -7.13
CA ILE A 110 -1.03 -1.77 -5.80
C ILE A 110 -2.28 -2.66 -5.91
N LEU A 111 -3.13 -2.44 -6.92
CA LEU A 111 -4.30 -3.28 -7.16
C LEU A 111 -3.91 -4.74 -7.41
N HIS A 112 -2.86 -4.98 -8.21
CA HIS A 112 -2.32 -6.31 -8.45
C HIS A 112 -1.96 -7.01 -7.13
N GLU A 113 -1.20 -6.34 -6.26
CA GLU A 113 -0.79 -6.90 -4.98
C GLU A 113 -1.96 -7.08 -3.98
N LEU A 114 -3.00 -6.25 -4.07
CA LEU A 114 -4.23 -6.43 -3.30
C LEU A 114 -5.02 -7.66 -3.77
N VAL A 115 -4.98 -8.02 -5.05
CA VAL A 115 -5.55 -9.30 -5.52
C VAL A 115 -4.84 -10.48 -4.86
N HIS A 116 -3.50 -10.44 -4.78
CA HIS A 116 -2.76 -11.47 -4.04
C HIS A 116 -3.11 -11.54 -2.56
N TYR A 117 -3.38 -10.40 -1.93
CA TYR A 117 -3.89 -10.35 -0.56
C TYR A 117 -5.26 -11.04 -0.42
N LEU A 118 -6.19 -10.80 -1.34
CA LEU A 118 -7.52 -11.42 -1.31
C LEU A 118 -7.46 -12.92 -1.61
N GLN A 119 -6.68 -13.33 -2.61
CA GLN A 119 -6.42 -14.74 -2.91
C GLN A 119 -5.84 -15.49 -1.70
N ASP A 120 -5.01 -14.81 -0.92
CA ASP A 120 -4.44 -15.35 0.31
C ASP A 120 -5.49 -15.49 1.43
N LEU A 121 -6.35 -14.49 1.64
CA LEU A 121 -7.46 -14.60 2.59
C LEU A 121 -8.44 -15.73 2.25
N ASP A 122 -8.67 -15.96 0.95
CA ASP A 122 -9.53 -17.04 0.46
C ASP A 122 -8.85 -18.42 0.50
N GLY A 123 -7.63 -18.52 1.04
CA GLY A 123 -6.88 -19.78 1.12
C GLY A 123 -6.43 -20.32 -0.23
N GLN A 124 -6.40 -19.49 -1.28
CA GLN A 124 -6.01 -19.88 -2.64
C GLN A 124 -4.49 -19.82 -2.87
N MET A 125 -3.70 -19.35 -1.90
CA MET A 125 -2.24 -19.35 -1.99
C MET A 125 -1.65 -20.76 -1.83
N TYR A 126 -1.55 -21.48 -2.94
CA TYR A 126 -0.82 -22.75 -3.03
C TYR A 126 0.54 -22.53 -3.71
N TRP A 127 1.65 -22.75 -3.00
CA TRP A 127 3.02 -22.55 -3.49
C TRP A 127 3.51 -23.62 -4.49
N LYS A 128 2.60 -24.37 -5.12
CA LYS A 128 2.94 -25.29 -6.23
C LYS A 128 3.10 -24.47 -7.51
N ILE A 129 4.11 -24.75 -8.33
CA ILE A 129 4.44 -23.98 -9.55
C ILE A 129 3.21 -23.76 -10.47
N PHE A 130 2.38 -24.79 -10.65
CA PHE A 130 1.15 -24.69 -11.46
C PHE A 130 0.10 -23.74 -10.86
N CYS A 131 0.05 -23.66 -9.53
CA CYS A 131 -0.85 -22.76 -8.81
C CYS A 131 -0.35 -21.32 -8.88
N LEU A 132 0.97 -21.07 -8.83
CA LEU A 132 1.54 -19.73 -8.98
C LEU A 132 1.14 -19.13 -10.34
N ASN A 133 1.32 -19.85 -11.44
CA ASN A 133 0.91 -19.34 -12.76
C ASN A 133 -0.58 -18.97 -12.81
N LYS A 134 -1.44 -19.77 -12.17
CA LYS A 134 -2.88 -19.49 -12.11
C LYS A 134 -3.19 -18.23 -11.29
N ILE A 135 -2.58 -18.09 -10.12
CA ILE A 135 -2.73 -16.96 -9.19
C ILE A 135 -2.33 -15.65 -9.90
N GLU A 136 -1.16 -15.63 -10.53
CA GLU A 136 -0.67 -14.49 -11.32
C GLU A 136 -1.57 -14.17 -12.52
N THR A 137 -2.01 -15.21 -13.25
CA THR A 137 -2.90 -15.03 -14.41
C THR A 137 -4.22 -14.35 -14.01
N GLU A 138 -4.81 -14.74 -12.88
CA GLU A 138 -6.05 -14.13 -12.38
C GLU A 138 -5.81 -12.69 -11.87
N ALA A 139 -4.65 -12.42 -11.27
CA ALA A 139 -4.24 -11.05 -10.91
C ALA A 139 -4.12 -10.16 -12.15
N TYR A 140 -3.42 -10.61 -13.20
CA TYR A 140 -3.29 -9.85 -14.45
C TYR A 140 -4.62 -9.65 -15.19
N LYS A 141 -5.52 -10.64 -15.19
CA LYS A 141 -6.88 -10.45 -15.76
C LYS A 141 -7.63 -9.34 -15.04
N THR A 142 -7.51 -9.30 -13.72
CA THR A 142 -8.15 -8.28 -12.87
C THR A 142 -7.54 -6.91 -13.13
N GLU A 143 -6.22 -6.85 -13.26
CA GLU A 143 -5.46 -5.65 -13.62
C GLU A 143 -5.93 -5.06 -14.96
N ILE A 144 -6.03 -5.89 -16.00
CA ILE A 144 -6.52 -5.47 -17.32
C ILE A 144 -7.95 -4.92 -17.22
N LYS A 145 -8.82 -5.57 -16.44
CA LYS A 145 -10.19 -5.09 -16.20
C LYS A 145 -10.21 -3.72 -15.53
N TYR A 146 -9.34 -3.49 -14.55
CA TYR A 146 -9.20 -2.20 -13.88
C TYR A 146 -8.79 -1.10 -14.85
N ILE A 147 -7.74 -1.36 -15.64
CA ILE A 147 -7.24 -0.43 -16.68
C ILE A 147 -8.37 -0.05 -17.64
N GLN A 148 -9.08 -1.05 -18.19
CA GLN A 148 -10.17 -0.82 -19.13
C GLN A 148 -11.33 -0.01 -18.53
N SER A 149 -11.66 -0.22 -17.25
CA SER A 149 -12.71 0.53 -16.58
C SER A 149 -12.30 1.97 -16.29
N SER A 150 -11.03 2.18 -15.92
CA SER A 150 -10.49 3.51 -15.60
C SER A 150 -10.34 4.37 -16.84
N SER A 151 -9.96 3.77 -17.98
CA SER A 151 -9.91 4.48 -19.27
C SER A 151 -11.29 4.94 -19.77
N ARG A 152 -12.38 4.23 -19.41
CA ARG A 152 -13.75 4.62 -19.80
C ARG A 152 -14.34 5.73 -18.92
N ASN A 153 -13.87 5.87 -17.69
CA ASN A 153 -14.34 6.92 -16.77
C ASN A 153 -13.65 8.27 -17.01
N ASN A 154 -12.61 8.30 -17.85
CA ASN A 154 -11.84 9.48 -18.20
C ASN A 154 -12.09 9.94 -19.65
N ALA A 155 -13.06 9.33 -20.36
CA ALA A 155 -13.46 9.65 -21.73
C ALA A 155 -14.87 10.26 -21.71
#